data_AF-A0A963JGU1-F1
#
_entry.id   AF-A0A963JGU1-F1
#
_cell.length_a   1.000
_cell.length_b   1.000
_cell.length_c   1.000
_cell.angle_alpha   90.00
_cell.angle_beta   90.00
_cell.angle_gamma   90.00
#
_symmetry.space_group_name_H-M   'P 1'
#
loop_
_entity.id
_entity.type
_entity.pdbx_description
1 polymer ?
#
loop_
_entity_poly.entity_id
_entity_poly.type
_entity_poly.pdbx_seq_one_letter_code
_entity_poly.pdbx_strand_id
1 'polypeptide(L)'
;MGVIRHRAQRGLSLVEALVALAVMAFGMMAYVGIHSGLRLNGDVAKQRAEAVRLAQEAIERWRAFSLMSTDPGETDYADIVTTADEQIAGQATNTVYRLTRTVDDAAIDEGTGVFDPYAPRIKTVTIDVTWEDRNAQTQAVRLTTAITGTPPQLAGSLSTAAVGSPLLPVRGRHPAIPPEAVALPGTGTSRFEPPQPPGGTVSWIFDDFSGVITSVCDSPDACVATTALLLAGHVRFAVTDAQPAGADAELPASPAQPVDVVVERDFPAALMIDCYEQLRVTDVRYFCAVPVNPGEDPPPPRWAGHARLVLPALAADLADADEAKLRVCRYTPYRDHRGVGDVVGDDPPMRNDQHPLDYGGDQPGDPDAGPVEGVSQPLTNQNFLVIRAGKAGVAFDCPDDDALTPLIDGTTWRHQPAG
;
A
#
# COMPACT_ATOMS: atom_id res chain seq x y z
N MET A 1 41.65 24.79 101.40
CA MET A 1 42.44 25.33 100.26
C MET A 1 42.48 24.24 99.21
N GLY A 2 42.01 24.54 98.00
CA GLY A 2 41.52 23.57 97.02
C GLY A 2 42.56 22.62 96.43
N VAL A 3 42.13 21.39 96.15
CA VAL A 3 42.85 20.45 95.29
C VAL A 3 42.01 20.28 94.02
N ILE A 4 42.36 21.03 92.98
CA ILE A 4 41.83 20.85 91.62
C ILE A 4 42.35 19.50 91.12
N ARG A 5 41.47 18.49 91.07
CA ARG A 5 41.78 17.22 90.40
C ARG A 5 41.67 17.43 88.89
N HIS A 6 42.81 17.60 88.22
CA HIS A 6 42.88 17.45 86.77
C HIS A 6 42.50 16.01 86.40
N ARG A 7 41.31 15.85 85.79
CA ARG A 7 40.91 14.61 85.14
C ARG A 7 41.86 14.41 83.97
N ALA A 8 42.73 13.41 84.06
CA ALA A 8 43.59 13.00 82.95
C ALA A 8 42.70 12.68 81.73
N GLN A 9 42.80 13.51 80.69
CA GLN A 9 42.29 13.18 79.36
C GLN A 9 43.04 11.93 78.91
N ARG A 10 42.42 10.76 79.07
CA ARG A 10 42.96 9.50 78.56
C ARG A 10 42.90 9.56 77.04
N GLY A 11 44.07 9.53 76.42
CA GLY A 11 44.25 9.61 74.98
C GLY A 11 43.66 8.41 74.25
N LEU A 12 42.37 8.50 73.90
CA LEU A 12 41.76 7.73 72.81
C LEU A 12 41.93 8.42 71.44
N SER A 13 42.50 9.63 71.41
CA SER A 13 42.59 10.49 70.22
C SER A 13 43.25 9.84 69.00
N LEU A 14 44.28 9.01 69.17
CA LEU A 14 45.04 8.48 68.04
C LEU A 14 44.33 7.32 67.34
N VAL A 15 43.69 6.43 68.10
CA VAL A 15 42.89 5.32 67.55
C VAL A 15 41.63 5.86 66.88
N GLU A 16 40.96 6.83 67.52
CA GLU A 16 39.76 7.47 66.98
C GLU A 16 40.05 8.25 65.70
N ALA A 17 41.16 9.00 65.65
CA ALA A 17 41.61 9.67 64.43
C ALA A 17 41.95 8.68 63.30
N LEU A 18 42.51 7.51 63.63
CA LEU A 18 42.87 6.48 62.66
C LEU A 18 41.63 5.76 62.10
N VAL A 19 40.64 5.48 62.95
CA VAL A 19 39.33 4.95 62.53
C VAL A 19 38.58 5.98 61.68
N ALA A 20 38.55 7.25 62.10
CA ALA A 20 37.92 8.32 61.32
C ALA A 20 38.59 8.49 59.94
N LEU A 21 39.93 8.44 59.88
CA LEU A 21 40.68 8.47 58.63
C LEU A 21 40.39 7.26 57.74
N ALA A 22 40.28 6.05 58.32
CA ALA A 22 39.92 4.85 57.58
C ALA A 22 38.49 4.95 57.00
N VAL A 23 37.51 5.39 57.80
CA VAL A 23 36.13 5.56 57.34
C VAL A 23 36.03 6.61 56.24
N MET A 24 36.73 7.74 56.36
CA MET A 24 36.77 8.76 55.30
C MET A 24 37.45 8.24 54.03
N ALA A 25 38.53 7.47 54.14
CA ALA A 25 39.20 6.86 52.99
C ALA A 25 38.27 5.90 52.23
N PHE A 26 37.53 5.04 52.94
CA PHE A 26 36.52 4.17 52.33
C PHE A 26 35.37 4.98 51.70
N GLY A 27 34.90 6.04 52.37
CA GLY A 27 33.86 6.92 51.85
C GLY A 27 34.28 7.63 50.55
N MET A 28 35.52 8.13 50.47
CA MET A 28 36.06 8.75 49.26
C MET A 28 36.23 7.74 48.12
N MET A 29 36.67 6.50 48.42
CA MET A 29 36.78 5.44 47.43
C MET A 29 35.40 5.09 46.83
N ALA A 30 34.36 4.98 47.67
CA ALA A 30 33.00 4.75 47.21
C ALA A 30 32.48 5.91 46.33
N TYR A 31 32.76 7.17 46.70
CA TYR A 31 32.38 8.35 45.92
C TYR A 31 33.02 8.40 44.53
N VAL A 32 34.32 8.07 44.43
CA VAL A 32 35.03 7.99 43.15
C VAL A 32 34.41 6.91 42.24
N GLY A 33 34.02 5.77 42.81
CA GLY A 33 33.32 4.72 42.07
C GLY A 33 32.00 5.21 41.46
N ILE A 34 31.22 5.99 42.21
CA ILE A 34 29.95 6.58 41.74
C ILE A 34 30.20 7.60 40.61
N HIS A 35 31.18 8.50 40.77
CA HIS A 35 31.54 9.48 39.74
C HIS A 35 32.05 8.85 38.45
N SER A 36 32.85 7.78 38.59
CA SER A 36 33.32 7.00 37.44
C SER A 36 32.14 6.37 36.69
N GLY A 37 31.18 5.79 37.42
CA GLY A 37 29.95 5.23 36.83
C GLY A 37 29.12 6.27 36.07
N LEU A 38 28.93 7.47 36.63
CA LEU A 38 28.18 8.55 35.96
C LEU A 38 28.84 9.00 34.65
N ARG A 39 30.18 9.10 34.62
CA ARG A 39 30.91 9.47 33.42
C ARG A 39 30.79 8.38 32.34
N LEU A 40 30.92 7.11 32.73
CA LEU A 40 30.72 5.97 31.82
C LEU A 40 29.32 5.98 31.21
N ASN A 41 28.29 6.14 32.05
CA ASN A 41 26.90 6.21 31.58
C ASN A 41 26.67 7.40 30.65
N GLY A 42 27.31 8.54 30.93
CA GLY A 42 27.24 9.72 30.06
C GLY A 42 27.86 9.49 28.68
N ASP A 43 28.98 8.75 28.62
CA ASP A 43 29.64 8.45 27.35
C ASP A 43 28.86 7.38 26.55
N VAL A 44 28.33 6.35 27.20
CA VAL A 44 27.43 5.37 26.55
C VAL A 44 26.15 6.03 26.05
N ALA A 45 25.58 6.98 26.79
CA ALA A 45 24.40 7.72 26.35
C ALA A 45 24.67 8.55 25.08
N LYS A 46 25.83 9.21 24.99
CA LYS A 46 26.25 9.92 23.77
C LYS A 46 26.43 8.96 22.60
N GLN A 47 27.08 7.82 22.83
CA GLN A 47 27.28 6.81 21.80
C GLN A 47 25.95 6.23 21.29
N ARG A 48 24.97 6.01 22.18
CA ARG A 48 23.60 5.61 21.81
C ARG A 48 22.88 6.66 20.99
N ALA A 49 22.99 7.94 21.37
CA ALA A 49 22.37 9.03 20.61
C ALA A 49 22.94 9.12 19.18
N GLU A 50 24.25 8.97 19.03
CA GLU A 50 24.88 8.93 17.70
C GLU A 50 24.52 7.66 16.92
N ALA A 51 24.46 6.50 17.55
CA ALA A 51 24.00 5.26 16.91
C ALA A 51 22.57 5.38 16.37
N VAL A 52 21.65 5.98 17.15
CA VAL A 52 20.28 6.27 16.69
C VAL A 52 20.29 7.23 15.51
N ARG A 53 21.12 8.29 15.55
CA ARG A 53 21.26 9.24 14.43
C ARG A 53 21.72 8.54 13.15
N LEU A 54 22.73 7.66 13.24
CA LEU A 54 23.24 6.88 12.10
C LEU A 54 22.18 5.92 11.55
N ALA A 55 21.42 5.25 12.42
CA ALA A 55 20.34 4.37 12.03
C ALA A 55 19.21 5.14 11.31
N GLN A 56 18.84 6.31 11.84
CA GLN A 56 17.85 7.19 11.21
C GLN A 56 18.33 7.71 9.86
N GLU A 57 19.57 8.18 9.76
CA GLU A 57 20.15 8.63 8.49
C GLU A 57 20.15 7.53 7.42
N ALA A 58 20.45 6.29 7.82
CA ALA A 58 20.37 5.13 6.92
C ALA A 58 18.93 4.87 6.45
N ILE A 59 17.94 4.97 7.34
CA ILE A 59 16.52 4.82 6.99
C ILE A 59 16.06 5.93 6.04
N GLU A 60 16.39 7.19 6.34
CA GLU A 60 15.95 8.34 5.53
C GLU A 60 16.54 8.32 4.12
N ARG A 61 17.77 7.79 3.95
CA ARG A 61 18.35 7.57 2.62
C ARG A 61 17.51 6.63 1.76
N TRP A 62 16.95 5.57 2.35
CA TRP A 62 16.08 4.63 1.64
C TRP A 62 14.63 5.10 1.55
N ARG A 63 14.17 6.01 2.41
CA ARG A 63 12.87 6.69 2.25
C ARG A 63 12.88 7.74 1.14
N ALA A 64 14.06 8.20 0.75
CA ALA A 64 14.26 9.17 -0.33
C ALA A 64 14.40 8.52 -1.73
N PHE A 65 13.96 7.28 -1.92
CA PHE A 65 13.89 6.69 -3.27
C PHE A 65 13.03 7.57 -4.17
N SER A 66 13.32 7.70 -5.47
CA SER A 66 12.57 8.54 -6.40
C SER A 66 11.78 7.73 -7.42
N LEU A 67 12.21 6.52 -7.78
CA LEU A 67 11.54 5.71 -8.80
C LEU A 67 11.25 4.29 -8.29
N MET A 68 10.34 3.60 -9.00
CA MET A 68 9.93 2.24 -8.65
C MET A 68 10.78 1.16 -9.33
N SER A 69 11.32 1.46 -10.51
CA SER A 69 12.13 0.59 -11.37
C SER A 69 13.50 1.20 -11.58
N THR A 70 14.47 0.34 -11.89
CA THR A 70 15.89 0.69 -11.99
C THR A 70 16.17 1.71 -13.10
N ASP A 71 16.65 2.91 -12.75
CA ASP A 71 17.13 3.93 -13.70
C ASP A 71 18.54 4.43 -13.30
N PRO A 72 19.52 4.51 -14.22
CA PRO A 72 20.91 4.82 -13.85
C PRO A 72 21.08 6.24 -13.29
N GLY A 73 21.45 6.34 -12.01
CA GLY A 73 21.83 7.61 -11.36
C GLY A 73 20.81 8.15 -10.36
N GLU A 74 19.68 7.47 -10.18
CA GLU A 74 18.69 7.72 -9.13
C GLU A 74 18.70 6.59 -8.08
N THR A 75 17.95 6.75 -6.99
CA THR A 75 17.82 5.71 -5.94
C THR A 75 16.44 5.10 -6.05
N ASP A 76 16.37 3.81 -6.35
CA ASP A 76 15.10 3.17 -6.70
C ASP A 76 14.59 2.28 -5.57
N TYR A 77 13.29 2.00 -5.57
CA TYR A 77 12.70 1.09 -4.58
C TYR A 77 13.27 -0.33 -4.69
N ALA A 78 13.60 -0.75 -5.92
CA ALA A 78 14.25 -2.03 -6.18
C ALA A 78 15.66 -2.12 -5.56
N ASP A 79 16.35 -0.99 -5.38
CA ASP A 79 17.68 -0.91 -4.78
C ASP A 79 17.66 -1.04 -3.26
N ILE A 80 16.47 -1.03 -2.64
CA ILE A 80 16.31 -1.34 -1.22
C ILE A 80 16.48 -2.84 -1.04
N VAL A 81 17.73 -3.24 -0.85
CA VAL A 81 18.17 -4.62 -0.65
C VAL A 81 19.00 -4.76 0.61
N THR A 82 19.15 -5.98 1.10
CA THR A 82 20.06 -6.30 2.20
C THR A 82 21.49 -5.94 1.80
N THR A 83 22.13 -5.06 2.58
CA THR A 83 23.53 -4.65 2.34
C THR A 83 24.44 -5.20 3.43
N ALA A 84 25.65 -5.60 3.03
CA ALA A 84 26.68 -6.06 3.93
C ALA A 84 27.12 -4.99 4.94
N ASP A 85 27.84 -5.44 5.98
CA ASP A 85 28.24 -4.60 7.10
C ASP A 85 29.12 -3.42 6.67
N GLU A 86 28.72 -2.22 7.09
CA GLU A 86 29.45 -0.98 6.85
C GLU A 86 30.07 -0.46 8.14
N GLN A 87 31.35 -0.08 8.10
CA GLN A 87 32.01 0.57 9.23
C GLN A 87 31.97 2.08 9.09
N ILE A 88 31.47 2.75 10.12
CA ILE A 88 31.34 4.20 10.16
C ILE A 88 32.10 4.73 11.37
N ALA A 89 33.07 5.61 11.12
CA ALA A 89 33.76 6.33 12.19
C ALA A 89 32.81 7.33 12.84
N GLY A 90 32.64 7.25 14.16
CA GLY A 90 31.83 8.19 14.94
C GLY A 90 32.41 9.60 14.83
N GLN A 91 31.57 10.55 14.43
CA GLN A 91 31.98 11.94 14.25
C GLN A 91 32.13 12.68 15.58
N ALA A 92 31.45 12.21 16.63
CA ALA A 92 31.43 12.87 17.94
C ALA A 92 31.93 11.99 19.11
N THR A 93 32.19 10.71 18.89
CA THR A 93 32.34 9.72 19.99
C THR A 93 33.65 8.90 19.97
N ASN A 94 34.58 9.14 19.03
CA ASN A 94 35.84 8.38 18.91
C ASN A 94 35.64 6.84 18.99
N THR A 95 34.50 6.35 18.51
CA THR A 95 34.19 4.92 18.39
C THR A 95 33.86 4.58 16.95
N VAL A 96 33.97 3.31 16.59
CA VAL A 96 33.60 2.81 15.26
C VAL A 96 32.29 2.06 15.40
N TYR A 97 31.33 2.45 14.57
CA TYR A 97 30.03 1.81 14.47
C TYR A 97 30.04 0.82 13.31
N ARG A 98 29.33 -0.29 13.48
CA ARG A 98 29.05 -1.27 12.43
C ARG A 98 27.56 -1.27 12.14
N LEU A 99 27.20 -0.89 10.92
CA LEU A 99 25.83 -0.89 10.41
C LEU A 99 25.57 -2.16 9.62
N THR A 100 24.54 -2.90 10.00
CA THR A 100 23.97 -4.00 9.22
C THR A 100 22.58 -3.60 8.79
N ARG A 101 22.25 -3.79 7.51
CA ARG A 101 20.92 -3.47 6.97
C ARG A 101 20.31 -4.72 6.36
N THR A 102 19.24 -5.21 6.96
CA THR A 102 18.51 -6.37 6.49
C THR A 102 17.16 -5.92 5.96
N VAL A 103 16.83 -6.38 4.76
CA VAL A 103 15.56 -6.13 4.09
C VAL A 103 14.84 -7.45 3.96
N ASP A 104 13.65 -7.50 4.53
CA ASP A 104 12.65 -8.53 4.31
C ASP A 104 11.60 -7.96 3.35
N ASP A 105 11.52 -8.54 2.16
CA ASP A 105 10.63 -8.08 1.09
C ASP A 105 9.40 -8.97 1.07
N ALA A 106 8.24 -8.41 1.41
CA ALA A 106 6.99 -9.17 1.45
C ALA A 106 6.64 -9.79 0.09
N ALA A 107 7.15 -9.24 -1.01
CA ALA A 107 6.94 -9.77 -2.35
C ALA A 107 7.88 -10.94 -2.72
N ILE A 108 8.80 -11.32 -1.83
CA ILE A 108 9.72 -12.45 -2.04
C ILE A 108 9.51 -13.46 -0.93
N ASP A 109 9.14 -14.70 -1.28
CA ASP A 109 9.11 -15.79 -0.30
C ASP A 109 10.54 -16.14 0.13
N GLU A 110 10.90 -15.87 1.39
CA GLU A 110 12.24 -16.14 1.96
C GLU A 110 12.67 -17.61 1.82
N GLY A 111 11.73 -18.56 1.75
CA GLY A 111 12.01 -19.99 1.66
C GLY A 111 12.33 -20.48 0.24
N THR A 112 11.79 -19.82 -0.78
CA THR A 112 11.87 -20.26 -2.18
C THR A 112 12.57 -19.26 -3.10
N GLY A 113 12.70 -18.00 -2.67
CA GLY A 113 13.21 -16.89 -3.48
C GLY A 113 12.28 -16.51 -4.64
N VAL A 114 11.06 -17.07 -4.67
CA VAL A 114 10.08 -16.81 -5.72
C VAL A 114 9.37 -15.50 -5.42
N PHE A 115 9.22 -14.68 -6.46
CA PHE A 115 8.46 -13.45 -6.40
C PHE A 115 6.96 -13.76 -6.39
N ASP A 116 6.26 -13.27 -5.36
CA ASP A 116 4.81 -13.29 -5.26
C ASP A 116 4.25 -11.94 -5.76
N PRO A 117 3.67 -11.88 -6.97
CA PRO A 117 3.10 -10.64 -7.52
C PRO A 117 1.84 -10.16 -6.78
N TYR A 118 1.29 -10.98 -5.88
CA TYR A 118 0.08 -10.71 -5.10
C TYR A 118 0.38 -10.19 -3.69
N ALA A 119 1.61 -10.33 -3.22
CA ALA A 119 2.01 -9.83 -1.92
C ALA A 119 2.13 -8.29 -1.90
N PRO A 120 1.92 -7.67 -0.73
CA PRO A 120 1.97 -6.21 -0.62
C PRO A 120 3.38 -5.67 -0.91
N ARG A 121 3.45 -4.51 -1.58
CA ARG A 121 4.72 -3.80 -1.84
C ARG A 121 5.26 -3.15 -0.57
N ILE A 122 5.77 -3.95 0.34
CA ILE A 122 6.35 -3.53 1.61
C ILE A 122 7.68 -4.24 1.81
N LYS A 123 8.69 -3.43 2.07
CA LYS A 123 10.00 -3.90 2.54
C LYS A 123 10.12 -3.55 4.01
N THR A 124 10.27 -4.55 4.86
CA THR A 124 10.63 -4.36 6.26
C THR A 124 12.14 -4.21 6.34
N VAL A 125 12.55 -3.00 6.69
CA VAL A 125 13.96 -2.64 6.87
C VAL A 125 14.29 -2.72 8.35
N THR A 126 15.29 -3.53 8.69
CA THR A 126 15.91 -3.53 10.01
C THR A 126 17.35 -3.04 9.90
N ILE A 127 17.66 -1.99 10.66
CA ILE A 127 19.00 -1.42 10.79
C ILE A 127 19.53 -1.75 12.18
N ASP A 128 20.60 -2.53 12.22
CA ASP A 128 21.36 -2.80 13.43
C ASP A 128 22.64 -1.96 13.44
N VAL A 129 22.82 -1.20 14.51
CA VAL A 129 24.03 -0.42 14.76
C VAL A 129 24.71 -0.97 15.99
N THR A 130 25.89 -1.55 15.80
CA THR A 130 26.68 -2.14 16.89
C THR A 130 28.00 -1.39 17.06
N TRP A 131 28.46 -1.26 18.31
CA TRP A 131 29.77 -0.68 18.61
C TRP A 131 30.31 -1.26 19.91
N GLU A 132 31.61 -1.08 20.13
CA GLU A 132 32.27 -1.44 21.38
C GLU A 132 32.39 -0.19 22.27
N ASP A 133 31.96 -0.29 23.52
CA ASP A 133 32.20 0.76 24.50
C ASP A 133 33.63 0.68 25.06
N ARG A 134 34.00 1.62 25.93
CA ARG A 134 35.38 1.69 26.46
C ARG A 134 35.77 0.55 27.40
N ASN A 135 34.82 -0.28 27.83
CA ASN A 135 35.05 -1.45 28.67
C ASN A 135 35.05 -2.74 27.83
N ALA A 136 35.21 -2.62 26.51
CA ALA A 136 35.14 -3.72 25.57
C ALA A 136 33.78 -4.45 25.58
N GLN A 137 32.70 -3.76 25.96
CA GLN A 137 31.35 -4.33 25.90
C GLN A 137 30.68 -3.92 24.60
N THR A 138 30.12 -4.90 23.90
CA THR A 138 29.31 -4.65 22.71
C THR A 138 27.97 -4.03 23.10
N GLN A 139 27.68 -2.87 22.52
CA GLN A 139 26.40 -2.19 22.61
C GLN A 139 25.71 -2.24 21.24
N ALA A 140 24.39 -2.22 21.24
CA ALA A 140 23.59 -2.28 20.02
C ALA A 140 22.35 -1.38 20.11
N VAL A 141 21.96 -0.84 18.97
CA VAL A 141 20.67 -0.19 18.73
C VAL A 141 20.07 -0.81 17.47
N ARG A 142 18.81 -1.22 17.56
CA ARG A 142 18.03 -1.73 16.42
C ARG A 142 16.88 -0.79 16.13
N LEU A 143 16.76 -0.35 14.88
CA LEU A 143 15.56 0.31 14.38
C LEU A 143 14.94 -0.55 13.28
N THR A 144 13.64 -0.77 13.37
CA THR A 144 12.86 -1.48 12.36
C THR A 144 11.79 -0.54 11.82
N THR A 145 11.64 -0.50 10.50
CA THR A 145 10.63 0.31 9.82
C THR A 145 10.14 -0.42 8.57
N ALA A 146 8.94 -0.09 8.11
CA ALA A 146 8.40 -0.57 6.85
C ALA A 146 8.48 0.56 5.82
N ILE A 147 8.95 0.25 4.60
CA ILE A 147 8.97 1.17 3.46
C ILE A 147 8.01 0.61 2.40
N THR A 148 6.97 1.37 2.09
CA THR A 148 5.97 1.03 1.07
C THR A 148 6.49 1.38 -0.32
N GLY A 149 6.25 0.52 -1.30
CA GLY A 149 6.54 0.77 -2.71
C GLY A 149 5.50 1.68 -3.36
N THR A 150 5.30 2.87 -2.79
CA THR A 150 4.46 3.93 -3.32
C THR A 150 5.38 5.03 -3.86
N PRO A 151 5.31 5.41 -5.14
CA PRO A 151 6.16 6.44 -5.71
C PRO A 151 6.06 7.75 -4.89
N PRO A 152 7.17 8.42 -4.53
CA PRO A 152 7.13 9.65 -3.73
C PRO A 152 6.51 10.83 -4.47
N GLN A 153 6.44 10.78 -5.80
CA GLN A 153 5.66 11.71 -6.61
C GLN A 153 4.16 11.66 -6.24
N LEU A 154 3.66 10.51 -5.77
CA LEU A 154 2.32 10.36 -5.17
C LEU A 154 2.30 10.65 -3.65
N ALA A 155 3.44 10.78 -2.96
CA ALA A 155 3.43 11.15 -1.53
C ALA A 155 2.95 12.60 -1.31
N GLY A 156 3.09 13.48 -2.31
CA GLY A 156 2.48 14.82 -2.30
C GLY A 156 0.96 14.81 -2.33
N SER A 157 0.34 13.69 -2.73
CA SER A 157 -1.10 13.49 -2.71
C SER A 157 -1.58 12.79 -1.43
N LEU A 158 -0.79 12.72 -0.34
CA LEU A 158 -1.19 12.09 0.94
C LEU A 158 -2.44 12.70 1.63
N SER A 159 -3.04 13.75 1.08
CA SER A 159 -4.42 14.18 1.40
C SER A 159 -5.51 13.38 0.67
N THR A 160 -5.11 12.51 -0.25
CA THR A 160 -5.90 11.54 -1.01
C THR A 160 -5.41 10.15 -0.64
N ALA A 161 -6.32 9.27 -0.24
CA ALA A 161 -5.98 7.92 0.18
C ALA A 161 -5.33 7.16 -1.00
N ALA A 162 -4.08 6.73 -0.84
CA ALA A 162 -3.48 5.77 -1.75
C ALA A 162 -4.19 4.42 -1.58
N VAL A 163 -4.88 3.98 -2.63
CA VAL A 163 -5.51 2.67 -2.72
C VAL A 163 -4.41 1.60 -2.84
N GLY A 164 -4.45 0.56 -2.01
CA GLY A 164 -3.53 -0.58 -2.09
C GLY A 164 -2.45 -0.68 -1.00
N SER A 165 -2.47 0.18 0.02
CA SER A 165 -1.61 0.00 1.21
C SER A 165 -2.29 -0.95 2.21
N PRO A 166 -1.65 -2.05 2.68
CA PRO A 166 -2.20 -2.94 3.70
C PRO A 166 -2.09 -2.36 5.11
N LEU A 167 -1.56 -1.14 5.26
CA LEU A 167 -1.74 -0.37 6.49
C LEU A 167 -3.20 0.07 6.56
N LEU A 168 -3.90 -0.36 7.61
CA LEU A 168 -5.27 0.06 7.91
C LEU A 168 -5.41 1.60 7.71
N PRO A 169 -6.14 2.07 6.69
CA PRO A 169 -6.38 3.50 6.52
C PRO A 169 -7.14 4.08 7.71
N VAL A 170 -7.15 5.41 7.78
CA VAL A 170 -7.89 6.23 8.76
C VAL A 170 -9.28 5.62 8.98
N ARG A 171 -9.47 4.93 10.13
CA ARG A 171 -10.66 4.21 10.65
C ARG A 171 -10.52 2.69 10.85
N GLY A 172 -9.37 2.06 10.58
CA GLY A 172 -9.11 0.69 11.04
C GLY A 172 -9.84 -0.40 10.25
N ARG A 173 -9.98 -0.24 8.93
CA ARG A 173 -10.74 -1.14 8.04
C ARG A 173 -10.11 -1.24 6.64
N HIS A 174 -10.37 -2.32 5.91
CA HIS A 174 -9.75 -2.66 4.63
C HIS A 174 -9.94 -1.53 3.59
N PRO A 175 -8.89 -1.16 2.82
CA PRO A 175 -8.92 0.01 1.92
C PRO A 175 -9.93 -0.08 0.78
N ALA A 176 -10.33 -1.29 0.39
CA ALA A 176 -11.36 -1.46 -0.64
C ALA A 176 -12.78 -1.15 -0.13
N ILE A 177 -13.01 -1.09 1.18
CA ILE A 177 -14.33 -0.76 1.73
C ILE A 177 -14.63 0.71 1.42
N PRO A 178 -15.80 1.03 0.81
CA PRO A 178 -16.14 2.40 0.48
C PRO A 178 -16.02 3.33 1.70
N PRO A 179 -15.41 4.52 1.55
CA PRO A 179 -15.18 5.43 2.68
C PRO A 179 -16.47 5.88 3.36
N GLU A 180 -17.58 5.88 2.61
CA GLU A 180 -18.93 6.20 3.07
C GLU A 180 -19.54 5.09 3.96
N ALA A 181 -18.93 3.90 4.04
CA ALA A 181 -19.41 2.82 4.90
C ALA A 181 -19.34 3.18 6.39
N VAL A 182 -20.36 2.79 7.14
CA VAL A 182 -20.52 3.03 8.57
C VAL A 182 -20.10 1.77 9.33
N ALA A 183 -19.14 1.89 10.24
CA ALA A 183 -18.71 0.77 11.07
C ALA A 183 -19.83 0.33 12.02
N LEU A 184 -20.03 -0.98 12.16
CA LEU A 184 -20.97 -1.58 13.10
C LEU A 184 -20.23 -1.89 14.42
N PRO A 185 -20.48 -1.14 15.51
CA PRO A 185 -19.65 -1.22 16.71
C PRO A 185 -19.59 -2.62 17.31
N GLY A 186 -18.38 -3.09 17.63
CA GLY A 186 -18.15 -4.37 18.31
C GLY A 186 -18.26 -5.62 17.43
N THR A 187 -18.44 -5.46 16.11
CA THR A 187 -18.61 -6.59 15.17
C THR A 187 -17.38 -6.85 14.29
N GLY A 188 -16.51 -5.85 14.10
CA GLY A 188 -15.43 -5.93 13.09
C GLY A 188 -15.96 -5.90 11.65
N THR A 189 -17.14 -5.31 11.44
CA THR A 189 -17.76 -5.17 10.13
C THR A 189 -18.22 -3.74 9.86
N SER A 190 -18.31 -3.38 8.58
CA SER A 190 -18.83 -2.09 8.12
C SER A 190 -20.04 -2.29 7.20
N ARG A 191 -21.09 -1.48 7.40
CA ARG A 191 -22.26 -1.42 6.54
C ARG A 191 -22.10 -0.32 5.50
N PHE A 192 -22.30 -0.65 4.24
CA PHE A 192 -22.35 0.30 3.13
C PHE A 192 -23.74 0.27 2.51
N GLU A 193 -24.29 1.45 2.24
CA GLU A 193 -25.54 1.60 1.49
C GLU A 193 -25.16 2.12 0.11
N PRO A 194 -25.23 1.27 -0.94
CA PRO A 194 -24.90 1.72 -2.28
C PRO A 194 -25.85 2.84 -2.73
N PRO A 195 -25.42 3.71 -3.66
CA PRO A 195 -26.27 4.74 -4.23
C PRO A 195 -27.53 4.12 -4.82
N GLN A 196 -28.70 4.56 -4.36
CA GLN A 196 -29.97 3.98 -4.75
C GLN A 196 -31.06 5.06 -4.79
N PRO A 197 -32.16 4.84 -5.54
CA PRO A 197 -33.29 5.76 -5.57
C PRO A 197 -33.86 6.02 -4.17
N PRO A 198 -34.55 7.15 -3.94
CA PRO A 198 -35.21 7.43 -2.67
C PRO A 198 -36.12 6.28 -2.23
N GLY A 199 -35.92 5.80 -1.00
CA GLY A 199 -36.65 4.65 -0.46
C GLY A 199 -36.00 3.28 -0.72
N GLY A 200 -34.84 3.23 -1.38
CA GLY A 200 -34.04 2.02 -1.45
C GLY A 200 -33.56 1.57 -0.07
N THR A 201 -33.54 0.24 0.12
CA THR A 201 -33.28 -0.40 1.41
C THR A 201 -32.08 -1.34 1.37
N VAL A 202 -31.39 -1.42 0.23
CA VAL A 202 -30.28 -2.35 0.05
C VAL A 202 -29.05 -1.86 0.81
N SER A 203 -28.38 -2.80 1.49
CA SER A 203 -27.09 -2.55 2.14
C SER A 203 -26.20 -3.78 2.09
N TRP A 204 -24.89 -3.57 2.11
CA TRP A 204 -23.88 -4.61 2.12
C TRP A 204 -23.05 -4.54 3.39
N ILE A 205 -22.78 -5.70 3.98
CA ILE A 205 -21.93 -5.83 5.17
C ILE A 205 -20.57 -6.35 4.75
N PHE A 206 -19.54 -5.58 5.07
CA PHE A 206 -18.14 -5.88 4.79
C PHE A 206 -17.44 -6.39 6.04
N ASP A 207 -16.58 -7.39 5.89
CA ASP A 207 -15.58 -7.72 6.90
C ASP A 207 -14.47 -6.66 6.89
N ASP A 208 -14.22 -6.00 8.03
CA ASP A 208 -13.29 -4.86 8.10
C ASP A 208 -11.83 -5.27 7.87
N PHE A 209 -11.48 -6.56 7.99
CA PHE A 209 -10.11 -7.04 7.79
C PHE A 209 -9.83 -7.38 6.32
N SER A 210 -10.72 -8.13 5.68
CA SER A 210 -10.55 -8.65 4.31
C SER A 210 -11.19 -7.78 3.23
N GLY A 211 -12.14 -6.91 3.59
CA GLY A 211 -12.93 -6.14 2.62
C GLY A 211 -13.92 -6.97 1.80
N VAL A 212 -14.12 -8.24 2.16
CA VAL A 212 -15.10 -9.13 1.54
C VAL A 212 -16.50 -8.74 2.01
N ILE A 213 -17.47 -8.73 1.10
CA ILE A 213 -18.89 -8.62 1.45
C ILE A 213 -19.31 -9.97 2.00
N THR A 214 -19.81 -9.98 3.23
CA THR A 214 -20.24 -11.19 3.96
C THR A 214 -21.76 -11.32 4.03
N SER A 215 -22.49 -10.24 3.77
CA SER A 215 -23.95 -10.26 3.69
C SER A 215 -24.48 -9.17 2.77
N VAL A 216 -25.54 -9.51 2.03
CA VAL A 216 -26.36 -8.56 1.27
C VAL A 216 -27.72 -8.50 1.95
N CYS A 217 -28.18 -7.29 2.23
CA CYS A 217 -29.43 -7.05 2.93
C CYS A 217 -30.39 -6.30 2.03
N ASP A 218 -31.58 -6.85 1.81
CA ASP A 218 -32.67 -6.18 1.09
C ASP A 218 -33.42 -5.18 1.98
N SER A 219 -33.25 -5.30 3.30
CA SER A 219 -33.71 -4.32 4.29
C SER A 219 -32.83 -4.41 5.55
N PRO A 220 -32.88 -3.43 6.48
CA PRO A 220 -32.06 -3.46 7.69
C PRO A 220 -32.20 -4.74 8.53
N ASP A 221 -33.36 -5.39 8.48
CA ASP A 221 -33.66 -6.60 9.26
C ASP A 221 -33.64 -7.90 8.43
N ALA A 222 -33.42 -7.80 7.11
CA ALA A 222 -33.42 -8.94 6.19
C ALA A 222 -32.09 -9.04 5.43
N CYS A 223 -31.13 -9.73 6.03
CA CYS A 223 -29.80 -9.97 5.47
C CYS A 223 -29.63 -11.45 5.10
N VAL A 224 -29.07 -11.70 3.91
CA VAL A 224 -28.68 -13.02 3.45
C VAL A 224 -27.15 -13.11 3.45
N ALA A 225 -26.62 -14.11 4.15
CA ALA A 225 -25.19 -14.41 4.13
C ALA A 225 -24.75 -14.69 2.69
N THR A 226 -23.85 -13.85 2.18
CA THR A 226 -23.41 -13.85 0.78
C THR A 226 -21.94 -13.51 0.79
N THR A 227 -21.11 -14.35 0.18
CA THR A 227 -19.69 -14.02 -0.04
C THR A 227 -19.57 -13.34 -1.39
N ALA A 228 -19.16 -12.07 -1.41
CA ALA A 228 -18.97 -11.31 -2.63
C ALA A 228 -17.74 -10.41 -2.55
N LEU A 229 -17.13 -10.14 -3.70
CA LEU A 229 -16.03 -9.20 -3.85
C LEU A 229 -16.58 -7.90 -4.45
N LEU A 230 -16.14 -6.76 -3.91
CA LEU A 230 -16.50 -5.46 -4.48
C LEU A 230 -15.74 -5.26 -5.79
N LEU A 231 -16.46 -4.87 -6.84
CA LEU A 231 -15.91 -4.23 -8.03
C LEU A 231 -16.38 -2.78 -8.02
N ALA A 232 -15.46 -1.81 -8.00
CA ALA A 232 -15.82 -0.40 -7.97
C ALA A 232 -14.85 0.47 -8.77
N GLY A 233 -15.38 1.56 -9.29
CA GLY A 233 -14.62 2.54 -10.05
C GLY A 233 -15.48 3.73 -10.41
N HIS A 234 -15.05 4.45 -11.44
CA HIS A 234 -15.81 5.55 -12.00
C HIS A 234 -15.79 5.56 -13.53
N VAL A 235 -16.82 6.16 -14.12
CA VAL A 235 -16.92 6.41 -15.55
C VAL A 235 -16.83 7.91 -15.80
N ARG A 236 -15.89 8.33 -16.64
CA ARG A 236 -15.74 9.71 -17.10
C ARG A 236 -16.05 9.82 -18.59
N PHE A 237 -16.24 11.06 -19.06
CA PHE A 237 -16.65 11.34 -20.43
C PHE A 237 -15.73 12.38 -21.06
N ALA A 238 -15.16 12.06 -22.21
CA ALA A 238 -14.42 12.98 -23.09
C ALA A 238 -15.04 12.92 -24.50
N VAL A 239 -16.34 13.23 -24.58
CA VAL A 239 -17.13 13.16 -25.81
C VAL A 239 -17.01 14.48 -26.57
N THR A 240 -15.79 14.78 -27.02
CA THR A 240 -15.51 15.98 -27.81
C THR A 240 -15.57 15.70 -29.31
N ASP A 241 -15.32 16.73 -30.10
CA ASP A 241 -15.24 16.66 -31.55
C ASP A 241 -13.81 16.35 -32.06
N ALA A 242 -12.84 16.25 -31.16
CA ALA A 242 -11.45 15.95 -31.48
C ALA A 242 -11.04 14.61 -30.87
N GLN A 243 -10.00 14.00 -31.43
CA GLN A 243 -9.31 12.86 -30.83
C GLN A 243 -8.86 13.25 -29.41
N PRO A 244 -9.33 12.54 -28.36
CA PRO A 244 -8.87 12.79 -27.00
C PRO A 244 -7.38 12.50 -26.85
N ALA A 245 -6.67 13.32 -26.07
CA ALA A 245 -5.30 13.10 -25.63
C ALA A 245 -5.26 12.63 -24.16
N GLY A 246 -4.08 12.21 -23.66
CA GLY A 246 -3.93 11.81 -22.25
C GLY A 246 -4.43 12.86 -21.24
N ALA A 247 -4.27 14.16 -21.56
CA ALA A 247 -4.80 15.24 -20.72
C ALA A 247 -6.33 15.22 -20.62
N ASP A 248 -7.03 14.78 -21.67
CA ASP A 248 -8.49 14.62 -21.66
C ASP A 248 -8.91 13.36 -20.89
N ALA A 249 -8.02 12.41 -20.63
CA ALA A 249 -8.26 11.28 -19.74
C ALA A 249 -8.08 11.67 -18.27
N GLU A 250 -7.05 12.45 -17.94
CA GLU A 250 -6.80 12.91 -16.57
C GLU A 250 -7.84 13.96 -16.13
N LEU A 251 -8.17 14.91 -17.02
CA LEU A 251 -9.13 15.99 -16.77
C LEU A 251 -10.15 16.12 -17.92
N PRO A 252 -11.13 15.20 -18.01
CA PRO A 252 -12.10 15.20 -19.08
C PRO A 252 -13.00 16.44 -19.03
N ALA A 253 -13.12 17.13 -20.16
CA ALA A 253 -13.89 18.36 -20.26
C ALA A 253 -15.42 18.14 -20.35
N SER A 254 -15.89 16.92 -20.61
CA SER A 254 -17.33 16.66 -20.77
C SER A 254 -18.00 16.34 -19.44
N PRO A 255 -19.25 16.82 -19.22
CA PRO A 255 -20.01 16.43 -18.04
C PRO A 255 -20.33 14.93 -18.09
N ALA A 256 -20.47 14.33 -16.90
CA ALA A 256 -20.90 12.95 -16.82
C ALA A 256 -22.35 12.78 -17.28
N GLN A 257 -22.63 11.61 -17.87
CA GLN A 257 -23.95 11.22 -18.32
C GLN A 257 -24.39 9.94 -17.60
N PRO A 258 -25.70 9.70 -17.39
CA PRO A 258 -26.19 8.42 -16.89
C PRO A 258 -25.68 7.26 -17.73
N VAL A 259 -25.15 6.24 -17.07
CA VAL A 259 -24.69 4.99 -17.68
C VAL A 259 -24.88 3.89 -16.65
N ASP A 260 -25.33 2.73 -17.10
CA ASP A 260 -25.42 1.54 -16.24
C ASP A 260 -24.16 0.71 -16.44
N VAL A 261 -23.67 0.12 -15.35
CA VAL A 261 -22.54 -0.81 -15.36
C VAL A 261 -23.07 -2.19 -15.01
N VAL A 262 -22.67 -3.18 -15.79
CA VAL A 262 -23.06 -4.57 -15.60
C VAL A 262 -21.82 -5.44 -15.58
N VAL A 263 -21.77 -6.43 -14.69
CA VAL A 263 -20.73 -7.45 -14.71
C VAL A 263 -21.30 -8.73 -15.30
N GLU A 264 -20.71 -9.18 -16.41
CA GLU A 264 -20.97 -10.49 -17.00
C GLU A 264 -19.96 -11.46 -16.37
N ARG A 265 -20.38 -12.18 -15.32
CA ARG A 265 -19.52 -13.12 -14.60
C ARG A 265 -19.62 -14.49 -15.27
N ASP A 266 -18.50 -15.08 -15.67
CA ASP A 266 -18.42 -16.41 -16.29
C ASP A 266 -18.14 -17.53 -15.28
N PHE A 267 -17.27 -17.25 -14.29
CA PHE A 267 -16.89 -18.19 -13.23
C PHE A 267 -17.27 -17.61 -11.85
N PRO A 268 -17.79 -18.41 -10.89
CA PRO A 268 -17.99 -19.88 -10.94
C PRO A 268 -19.19 -20.35 -11.78
N ALA A 269 -20.10 -19.44 -12.11
CA ALA A 269 -21.18 -19.69 -13.04
C ALA A 269 -21.62 -18.38 -13.70
N ALA A 270 -22.02 -18.51 -14.97
CA ALA A 270 -22.62 -17.45 -15.77
C ALA A 270 -23.69 -16.69 -14.98
N LEU A 271 -23.48 -15.41 -14.72
CA LEU A 271 -24.40 -14.53 -14.02
C LEU A 271 -24.22 -13.08 -14.47
N MET A 272 -25.33 -12.41 -14.76
CA MET A 272 -25.37 -10.97 -14.97
C MET A 272 -25.61 -10.28 -13.63
N ILE A 273 -24.77 -9.31 -13.30
CA ILE A 273 -24.83 -8.58 -12.03
C ILE A 273 -25.00 -7.10 -12.35
N ASP A 274 -26.13 -6.54 -11.93
CA ASP A 274 -26.38 -5.12 -12.00
C ASP A 274 -25.58 -4.39 -10.91
N CYS A 275 -24.91 -3.30 -11.29
CA CYS A 275 -24.20 -2.45 -10.36
C CYS A 275 -25.11 -1.32 -9.85
N TYR A 276 -24.61 -0.59 -8.85
CA TYR A 276 -25.25 0.62 -8.34
C TYR A 276 -24.43 1.84 -8.75
N GLU A 277 -25.07 2.82 -9.37
CA GLU A 277 -24.41 3.99 -9.93
C GLU A 277 -24.83 5.29 -9.25
N GLN A 278 -23.89 6.22 -9.16
CA GLN A 278 -24.10 7.58 -8.70
C GLN A 278 -23.59 8.58 -9.73
N LEU A 279 -24.52 9.23 -10.42
CA LEU A 279 -24.20 10.35 -11.29
C LEU A 279 -23.70 11.55 -10.47
N ARG A 280 -22.55 12.08 -10.85
CA ARG A 280 -21.99 13.34 -10.37
C ARG A 280 -21.80 14.30 -11.53
N VAL A 281 -21.22 15.46 -11.25
CA VAL A 281 -20.95 16.46 -12.29
C VAL A 281 -19.88 15.96 -13.27
N THR A 282 -18.83 15.33 -12.75
CA THR A 282 -17.61 14.98 -13.49
C THR A 282 -17.48 13.50 -13.83
N ASP A 283 -18.16 12.64 -13.07
CA ASP A 283 -18.04 11.19 -13.19
C ASP A 283 -19.32 10.48 -12.74
N VAL A 284 -19.44 9.21 -13.11
CA VAL A 284 -20.40 8.26 -12.53
C VAL A 284 -19.62 7.27 -11.69
N ARG A 285 -19.79 7.27 -10.36
CA ARG A 285 -19.22 6.20 -9.52
C ARG A 285 -20.12 4.99 -9.58
N TYR A 286 -19.54 3.80 -9.67
CA TYR A 286 -20.30 2.56 -9.68
C TYR A 286 -19.75 1.56 -8.65
N PHE A 287 -20.62 0.67 -8.19
CA PHE A 287 -20.30 -0.38 -7.22
C PHE A 287 -21.06 -1.65 -7.57
N CYS A 288 -20.36 -2.77 -7.68
CA CYS A 288 -20.94 -4.08 -7.94
C CYS A 288 -20.53 -5.04 -6.83
N ALA A 289 -21.49 -5.76 -6.26
CA ALA A 289 -21.21 -6.87 -5.36
C ALA A 289 -21.15 -8.15 -6.19
N VAL A 290 -19.95 -8.62 -6.52
CA VAL A 290 -19.76 -9.79 -7.38
C VAL A 290 -19.70 -11.05 -6.51
N PRO A 291 -20.73 -11.90 -6.51
CA PRO A 291 -20.75 -13.09 -5.66
C PRO A 291 -19.63 -14.06 -6.06
N VAL A 292 -19.04 -14.71 -5.07
CA VAL A 292 -18.05 -15.78 -5.20
C VAL A 292 -18.52 -16.97 -4.39
N ASN A 293 -18.14 -18.19 -4.80
CA ASN A 293 -18.50 -19.38 -4.04
C ASN A 293 -17.50 -19.59 -2.90
N PRO A 294 -17.91 -19.56 -1.62
CA PRO A 294 -17.01 -19.74 -0.48
C PRO A 294 -16.48 -21.18 -0.32
N GLY A 295 -16.85 -22.11 -1.20
CA GLY A 295 -16.59 -23.55 -1.05
C GLY A 295 -15.98 -24.25 -2.28
N GLU A 296 -15.50 -23.52 -3.28
CA GLU A 296 -14.82 -24.11 -4.44
C GLU A 296 -13.29 -23.91 -4.36
N ASP A 297 -12.55 -24.99 -4.60
CA ASP A 297 -11.09 -25.08 -4.52
C ASP A 297 -10.40 -24.64 -5.83
N PRO A 298 -9.20 -24.02 -5.75
CA PRO A 298 -8.50 -23.72 -4.51
C PRO A 298 -8.89 -22.34 -3.96
N PRO A 299 -9.01 -22.19 -2.63
CA PRO A 299 -9.09 -20.89 -2.00
C PRO A 299 -7.91 -20.01 -2.42
N PRO A 300 -8.08 -18.68 -2.39
CA PRO A 300 -9.29 -17.95 -1.99
C PRO A 300 -10.45 -18.03 -3.01
N PRO A 301 -11.71 -17.83 -2.58
CA PRO A 301 -12.87 -17.68 -3.46
C PRO A 301 -12.60 -16.65 -4.56
N ARG A 302 -12.93 -16.99 -5.80
CA ARG A 302 -12.62 -16.16 -6.96
C ARG A 302 -13.77 -16.08 -7.95
N TRP A 303 -13.77 -15.06 -8.81
CA TRP A 303 -14.65 -14.96 -9.97
C TRP A 303 -13.87 -14.59 -11.23
N ALA A 304 -14.40 -14.94 -12.39
CA ALA A 304 -13.92 -14.46 -13.69
C ALA A 304 -15.09 -13.95 -14.52
N GLY A 305 -14.83 -13.07 -15.46
CA GLY A 305 -15.84 -12.41 -16.30
C GLY A 305 -15.39 -11.02 -16.70
N HIS A 306 -16.29 -10.14 -17.12
CA HIS A 306 -15.93 -8.80 -17.56
C HIS A 306 -16.99 -7.77 -17.18
N ALA A 307 -16.56 -6.53 -16.95
CA ALA A 307 -17.48 -5.41 -16.74
C ALA A 307 -17.84 -4.81 -18.10
N ARG A 308 -19.05 -4.28 -18.23
CA ARG A 308 -19.52 -3.57 -19.43
C ARG A 308 -20.34 -2.36 -19.04
N LEU A 309 -20.15 -1.28 -19.81
CA LEU A 309 -21.02 -0.11 -19.79
C LEU A 309 -22.16 -0.34 -20.77
N VAL A 310 -23.39 -0.13 -20.30
CA VAL A 310 -24.61 -0.16 -21.11
C VAL A 310 -24.85 1.24 -21.64
N LEU A 311 -24.46 1.47 -22.89
CA LEU A 311 -24.58 2.75 -23.58
C LEU A 311 -25.52 2.63 -24.79
N PRO A 312 -26.31 3.67 -25.12
CA PRO A 312 -27.36 3.59 -26.14
C PRO A 312 -26.83 3.40 -27.57
N ALA A 313 -25.59 3.81 -27.84
CA ALA A 313 -24.98 3.75 -29.17
C ALA A 313 -23.48 3.43 -29.05
N LEU A 314 -23.12 2.17 -28.87
CA LEU A 314 -21.73 1.73 -28.91
C LEU A 314 -21.23 1.54 -30.34
N ALA A 315 -19.96 1.87 -30.57
CA ALA A 315 -19.22 1.51 -31.77
C ALA A 315 -19.27 -0.01 -32.00
N ALA A 316 -19.45 -0.43 -33.26
CA ALA A 316 -19.50 -1.86 -33.60
C ALA A 316 -18.10 -2.50 -33.57
N ASP A 317 -17.08 -1.77 -34.01
CA ASP A 317 -15.69 -2.21 -34.05
C ASP A 317 -14.73 -1.00 -33.91
N LEU A 318 -13.43 -1.23 -34.09
CA LEU A 318 -12.39 -0.19 -34.00
C LEU A 318 -12.38 0.78 -35.19
N ALA A 319 -12.87 0.35 -36.36
CA ALA A 319 -12.94 1.19 -37.55
C ALA A 319 -14.20 2.06 -37.59
N ASP A 320 -15.17 1.78 -36.71
CA ASP A 320 -16.38 2.57 -36.58
C ASP A 320 -16.05 4.02 -36.17
N ALA A 321 -16.30 4.93 -37.11
CA ALA A 321 -16.04 6.36 -37.03
C ALA A 321 -17.34 7.19 -36.95
N ASP A 322 -18.48 6.55 -36.66
CA ASP A 322 -19.77 7.22 -36.55
C ASP A 322 -19.78 8.18 -35.36
N GLU A 323 -20.00 9.46 -35.63
CA GLU A 323 -20.02 10.49 -34.60
C GLU A 323 -21.17 10.33 -33.61
N ALA A 324 -22.23 9.60 -33.95
CA ALA A 324 -23.33 9.31 -33.03
C ALA A 324 -23.02 8.17 -32.06
N LYS A 325 -21.89 7.46 -32.23
CA LYS A 325 -21.52 6.30 -31.42
C LYS A 325 -20.40 6.62 -30.42
N LEU A 326 -20.30 5.75 -29.43
CA LEU A 326 -19.38 5.86 -28.30
C LEU A 326 -18.42 4.67 -28.27
N ARG A 327 -17.23 4.91 -27.75
CA ARG A 327 -16.22 3.90 -27.45
C ARG A 327 -15.85 4.01 -25.97
N VAL A 328 -15.58 2.88 -25.34
CA VAL A 328 -15.20 2.81 -23.93
C VAL A 328 -13.74 2.41 -23.83
N CYS A 329 -13.01 3.15 -23.02
CA CYS A 329 -11.61 2.95 -22.69
C CYS A 329 -11.49 2.60 -21.21
N ARG A 330 -10.53 1.74 -20.85
CA ARG A 330 -10.17 1.35 -19.48
C ARG A 330 -8.85 2.03 -19.11
N TYR A 331 -8.79 2.63 -17.93
CA TYR A 331 -7.52 3.16 -17.39
C TYR A 331 -6.61 2.00 -16.97
N THR A 332 -5.56 1.75 -17.73
CA THR A 332 -4.60 0.66 -17.48
C THR A 332 -3.27 0.99 -18.13
N PRO A 333 -2.13 0.55 -17.56
CA PRO A 333 -0.84 0.71 -18.21
C PRO A 333 -0.65 -0.19 -19.44
N TYR A 334 -1.46 -1.25 -19.61
CA TYR A 334 -1.22 -2.27 -20.64
C TYR A 334 -2.13 -2.13 -21.85
N ARG A 335 -1.50 -2.04 -23.02
CA ARG A 335 -2.16 -1.87 -24.31
C ARG A 335 -2.82 -3.14 -24.83
N ASP A 336 -2.25 -4.29 -24.52
CA ASP A 336 -2.67 -5.57 -25.04
C ASP A 336 -3.61 -6.30 -24.09
N HIS A 337 -4.46 -7.13 -24.68
CA HIS A 337 -5.20 -8.16 -23.95
C HIS A 337 -4.34 -9.43 -23.93
N ARG A 338 -3.59 -9.62 -22.84
CA ARG A 338 -2.82 -10.83 -22.57
C ARG A 338 -3.39 -11.54 -21.35
N GLY A 339 -3.02 -12.80 -21.14
CA GLY A 339 -3.44 -13.54 -19.97
C GLY A 339 -2.98 -12.84 -18.69
N VAL A 340 -3.81 -12.92 -17.66
CA VAL A 340 -3.36 -12.61 -16.30
C VAL A 340 -2.19 -13.54 -15.98
N GLY A 341 -1.11 -12.97 -15.43
CA GLY A 341 0.14 -13.68 -15.18
C GLY A 341 1.13 -13.66 -16.36
N ASP A 342 0.70 -13.32 -17.57
CA ASP A 342 1.59 -13.30 -18.74
C ASP A 342 2.61 -12.16 -18.68
N VAL A 343 3.86 -12.50 -18.99
CA VAL A 343 5.00 -11.60 -19.13
C VAL A 343 5.31 -11.45 -20.62
N VAL A 344 5.25 -10.22 -21.13
CA VAL A 344 5.55 -9.90 -22.53
C VAL A 344 6.72 -8.92 -22.57
N GLY A 345 7.86 -9.37 -23.09
CA GLY A 345 9.08 -8.56 -23.12
C GLY A 345 9.56 -8.22 -21.71
N ASP A 346 9.77 -6.93 -21.44
CA ASP A 346 10.21 -6.40 -20.15
C ASP A 346 9.03 -5.97 -19.24
N ASP A 347 7.77 -6.14 -19.69
CA ASP A 347 6.61 -5.77 -18.90
C ASP A 347 6.37 -6.75 -17.75
N PRO A 348 5.98 -6.27 -16.55
CA PRO A 348 5.64 -7.16 -15.45
C PRO A 348 4.37 -8.00 -15.75
N PRO A 349 4.17 -9.13 -15.04
CA PRO A 349 2.97 -9.96 -15.18
C PRO A 349 1.69 -9.11 -15.11
N MET A 350 0.78 -9.28 -16.07
CA MET A 350 -0.49 -8.56 -16.03
C MET A 350 -1.35 -9.07 -14.88
N ARG A 351 -1.94 -8.15 -14.12
CA ARG A 351 -2.86 -8.49 -13.02
C ARG A 351 -4.31 -8.20 -13.41
N ASN A 352 -5.24 -8.84 -12.72
CA ASN A 352 -6.69 -8.64 -12.91
C ASN A 352 -7.12 -7.17 -12.75
N ASP A 353 -6.53 -6.40 -11.83
CA ASP A 353 -6.84 -4.97 -11.64
C ASP A 353 -6.35 -4.08 -12.78
N GLN A 354 -5.44 -4.59 -13.61
CA GLN A 354 -4.81 -3.91 -14.73
C GLN A 354 -5.32 -4.41 -16.07
N HIS A 355 -6.24 -5.38 -16.09
CA HIS A 355 -6.65 -6.00 -17.33
C HIS A 355 -7.63 -5.09 -18.11
N PRO A 356 -7.40 -4.84 -19.41
CA PRO A 356 -8.21 -3.88 -20.18
C PRO A 356 -9.61 -4.39 -20.55
N LEU A 357 -9.82 -5.70 -20.66
CA LEU A 357 -11.06 -6.33 -21.14
C LEU A 357 -11.70 -7.26 -20.09
N ASP A 358 -11.14 -8.45 -19.94
CA ASP A 358 -11.67 -9.53 -19.11
C ASP A 358 -10.92 -9.74 -17.79
N TYR A 359 -11.66 -9.87 -16.71
CA TYR A 359 -11.12 -10.29 -15.43
C TYR A 359 -11.06 -11.83 -15.38
N GLY A 360 -9.85 -12.39 -15.39
CA GLY A 360 -9.63 -13.83 -15.34
C GLY A 360 -8.74 -14.31 -16.48
N GLY A 361 -7.65 -14.99 -16.13
CA GLY A 361 -6.83 -15.70 -17.10
C GLY A 361 -7.45 -17.05 -17.43
N ASP A 362 -8.23 -17.11 -18.52
CA ASP A 362 -8.32 -18.29 -19.36
C ASP A 362 -8.55 -17.83 -20.80
N GLN A 363 -7.60 -18.16 -21.70
CA GLN A 363 -7.92 -18.16 -23.12
C GLN A 363 -8.93 -19.29 -23.36
N PRO A 364 -10.09 -19.03 -23.99
CA PRO A 364 -10.96 -20.11 -24.45
C PRO A 364 -10.20 -20.97 -25.48
N GLY A 365 -9.62 -22.11 -25.05
CA GLY A 365 -9.04 -23.11 -25.95
C GLY A 365 -7.63 -23.63 -25.66
N ASP A 366 -6.95 -23.22 -24.58
CA ASP A 366 -5.65 -23.79 -24.21
C ASP A 366 -5.80 -24.95 -23.18
N PRO A 367 -5.51 -26.21 -23.56
CA PRO A 367 -5.58 -27.36 -22.65
C PRO A 367 -4.47 -27.40 -21.59
N ASP A 368 -3.44 -26.55 -21.70
CA ASP A 368 -2.34 -26.44 -20.76
C ASP A 368 -2.46 -25.21 -19.83
N ALA A 369 -3.51 -24.39 -19.98
CA ALA A 369 -3.79 -23.28 -19.08
C ALA A 369 -4.04 -23.79 -17.66
N GLY A 370 -3.36 -23.17 -16.69
CA GLY A 370 -3.52 -23.47 -15.27
C GLY A 370 -4.94 -23.16 -14.76
N PRO A 371 -5.22 -23.36 -13.46
CA PRO A 371 -6.53 -23.02 -12.90
C PRO A 371 -6.85 -21.54 -13.12
N VAL A 372 -8.09 -21.23 -13.53
CA VAL A 372 -8.63 -19.88 -13.75
C VAL A 372 -8.02 -18.88 -12.77
N GLU A 373 -7.19 -17.97 -13.27
CA GLU A 373 -6.62 -16.86 -12.47
C GLU A 373 -7.69 -15.78 -12.26
N GLY A 374 -8.78 -16.16 -11.59
CA GLY A 374 -9.90 -15.28 -11.28
C GLY A 374 -9.55 -14.24 -10.22
N VAL A 375 -10.40 -13.23 -10.13
CA VAL A 375 -10.37 -12.17 -9.13
C VAL A 375 -10.67 -12.75 -7.76
N SER A 376 -9.68 -12.72 -6.86
CA SER A 376 -9.75 -13.26 -5.49
C SER A 376 -9.84 -12.20 -4.39
N GLN A 377 -9.76 -10.92 -4.76
CA GLN A 377 -9.80 -9.78 -3.84
C GLN A 377 -10.72 -8.69 -4.37
N PRO A 378 -11.25 -7.80 -3.51
CA PRO A 378 -12.00 -6.64 -3.96
C PRO A 378 -11.17 -5.78 -4.93
N LEU A 379 -11.75 -5.44 -6.08
CA LEU A 379 -11.13 -4.58 -7.08
C LEU A 379 -11.74 -3.18 -7.00
N THR A 380 -10.89 -2.20 -6.76
CA THR A 380 -11.24 -0.78 -6.82
C THR A 380 -10.48 -0.12 -7.96
N ASN A 381 -10.81 1.13 -8.28
CA ASN A 381 -10.21 1.89 -9.38
C ASN A 381 -10.37 1.22 -10.76
N GLN A 382 -11.47 0.49 -10.96
CA GLN A 382 -11.82 -0.08 -12.25
C GLN A 382 -12.48 1.01 -13.11
N ASN A 383 -11.68 1.97 -13.54
CA ASN A 383 -12.17 3.21 -14.12
C ASN A 383 -12.31 3.11 -15.65
N PHE A 384 -13.28 3.82 -16.19
CA PHE A 384 -13.55 3.89 -17.62
C PHE A 384 -13.63 5.33 -18.12
N LEU A 385 -13.18 5.54 -19.36
CA LEU A 385 -13.34 6.78 -20.10
C LEU A 385 -14.22 6.51 -21.33
N VAL A 386 -15.30 7.25 -21.47
CA VAL A 386 -16.20 7.20 -22.63
C VAL A 386 -15.82 8.32 -23.59
N ILE A 387 -15.54 7.95 -24.83
CA ILE A 387 -15.17 8.87 -25.91
C ILE A 387 -16.14 8.70 -27.08
N ARG A 388 -16.15 9.66 -28.00
CA ARG A 388 -16.83 9.49 -29.28
C ARG A 388 -16.12 8.43 -30.12
N ALA A 389 -16.85 7.63 -30.89
CA ALA A 389 -16.26 6.61 -31.75
C ALA A 389 -15.44 7.20 -32.90
N GLY A 390 -15.81 8.36 -33.40
CA GLY A 390 -15.05 9.10 -34.39
C GLY A 390 -15.70 10.42 -34.78
N LYS A 391 -15.06 11.16 -35.68
CA LYS A 391 -15.64 12.34 -36.31
C LYS A 391 -15.18 12.47 -37.75
N ALA A 392 -16.09 12.92 -38.62
CA ALA A 392 -15.81 13.21 -40.03
C ALA A 392 -15.14 12.02 -40.76
N GLY A 393 -15.54 10.79 -40.43
CA GLY A 393 -15.01 9.56 -41.03
C GLY A 393 -13.66 9.09 -40.47
N VAL A 394 -13.14 9.74 -39.43
CA VAL A 394 -11.93 9.32 -38.71
C VAL A 394 -12.35 8.69 -37.38
N ALA A 395 -12.02 7.41 -37.18
CA ALA A 395 -12.23 6.72 -35.91
C ALA A 395 -11.25 7.25 -34.86
N PHE A 396 -11.73 7.46 -33.63
CA PHE A 396 -10.91 7.91 -32.51
C PHE A 396 -10.33 6.73 -31.73
N ASP A 397 -9.10 6.82 -31.26
CA ASP A 397 -8.52 5.80 -30.38
C ASP A 397 -8.65 6.21 -28.90
N CYS A 398 -8.47 5.26 -27.99
CA CYS A 398 -8.33 5.58 -26.58
C CYS A 398 -7.07 6.43 -26.37
N PRO A 399 -7.14 7.50 -25.57
CA PRO A 399 -5.98 8.35 -25.33
C PRO A 399 -4.88 7.57 -24.61
N ASP A 400 -3.67 7.71 -25.14
CA ASP A 400 -2.42 7.27 -24.54
C ASP A 400 -1.66 8.48 -24.01
N ASP A 401 -0.79 8.23 -23.04
CA ASP A 401 0.00 9.26 -22.38
C ASP A 401 1.26 9.61 -23.17
N ASP A 402 1.77 10.83 -23.00
CA ASP A 402 3.02 11.24 -23.60
C ASP A 402 4.18 10.87 -22.66
N ALA A 403 5.07 9.99 -23.12
CA ALA A 403 6.25 9.56 -22.37
C ALA A 403 7.16 10.71 -21.92
N LEU A 404 7.09 11.88 -22.57
CA LEU A 404 7.85 13.08 -22.19
C LEU A 404 7.16 13.93 -21.12
N THR A 405 5.85 13.75 -20.92
CA THR A 405 5.06 14.47 -19.90
C THR A 405 4.09 13.50 -19.23
N PRO A 406 4.59 12.54 -18.42
CA PRO A 406 3.75 11.50 -17.84
C PRO A 406 2.68 12.11 -16.93
N LEU A 407 1.44 11.79 -17.26
CA LEU A 407 0.21 12.11 -16.55
C LEU A 407 -0.13 11.00 -15.57
N ILE A 408 -0.89 11.32 -14.52
CA ILE A 408 -1.23 10.34 -13.47
C ILE A 408 -2.27 9.34 -13.99
N ASP A 409 -3.27 9.87 -14.70
CA ASP A 409 -4.39 9.11 -15.28
C ASP A 409 -4.46 9.37 -16.81
N GLY A 410 -3.31 9.43 -17.48
CA GLY A 410 -3.24 9.74 -18.92
C GLY A 410 -3.44 8.54 -19.85
N THR A 411 -3.03 7.35 -19.40
CA THR A 411 -3.04 6.14 -20.21
C THR A 411 -4.38 5.40 -20.11
N THR A 412 -5.03 5.23 -21.25
CA THR A 412 -6.24 4.41 -21.36
C THR A 412 -6.18 3.51 -22.58
N TRP A 413 -6.80 2.34 -22.48
CA TRP A 413 -6.82 1.36 -23.55
C TRP A 413 -8.21 0.88 -23.84
N ARG A 414 -8.38 0.28 -25.02
CA ARG A 414 -9.67 -0.18 -25.53
C ARG A 414 -10.36 -1.12 -24.54
N HIS A 415 -11.66 -0.91 -24.35
CA HIS A 415 -12.53 -1.79 -23.58
C HIS A 415 -13.80 -2.21 -24.35
N GLN A 416 -14.59 -1.26 -24.86
CA GLN A 416 -15.77 -1.58 -25.70
C GLN A 416 -15.78 -0.76 -26.99
N PRO A 417 -16.00 -1.38 -28.17
CA PRO A 417 -16.23 -2.82 -28.39
C PRO A 417 -14.94 -3.63 -28.16
N ALA A 418 -15.05 -4.91 -27.77
CA ALA A 418 -13.90 -5.73 -27.34
C ALA A 418 -13.07 -6.35 -28.48
N GLY A 419 -13.68 -6.60 -29.65
CA GLY A 419 -13.17 -7.55 -30.66
C GLY A 419 -11.94 -7.15 -31.43
#